data_AF-A0A7Y4Y945-F1
#
_entry.id   AF-A0A7Y4Y945-F1
#
_cell.length_a   1.000
_cell.length_b   1.000
_cell.length_c   1.000
_cell.angle_alpha   90.00
_cell.angle_beta   90.00
_cell.angle_gamma   90.00
#
_symmetry.space_group_name_H-M   'P 1'
#
loop_
_entity.id
_entity.type
_entity.pdbx_description
1 polymer ?
#
loop_
_entity_poly.entity_id
_entity_poly.type
_entity_poly.pdbx_seq_one_letter_code
_entity_poly.pdbx_strand_id
1 'polypeptide(L)'
;MTKKLFTTITLSIIAILFCSNINAQVKQTEDVNQIWTGYFNQTRFTNKLGMWADLHLRTKEDFATNFSTGIVRLGLTYYINDVTKFTLGYAYVNHFPADAHKKISQPEHRPWQQIQWHTKYGKKRMMQWFRLEERYRRKILNDSTLANGSSFNWKLRYNIWYDIPLTKKGIVPKAWSFVLNDELHINFGKQIVNNYFDQNRFFAGFKYQLSDHNNLQFGYMNVFVQTAAGNKYRNINAARVFFFQNLDLRKKKTL
;
A
#
# COMPACT_ATOMS: atom_id res chain seq x y z
N MET A 1 18.50 14.51 -47.09
CA MET A 1 17.44 14.06 -46.14
C MET A 1 17.69 14.48 -44.69
N THR A 2 18.91 14.87 -44.31
CA THR A 2 19.35 15.14 -42.93
C THR A 2 18.93 16.49 -42.35
N LYS A 3 18.84 17.57 -43.15
CA LYS A 3 18.45 18.91 -42.65
C LYS A 3 16.99 18.97 -42.18
N LYS A 4 16.04 18.41 -42.94
CA LYS A 4 14.61 18.36 -42.56
C LYS A 4 14.39 17.61 -41.26
N LEU A 5 15.10 16.49 -41.06
CA LEU A 5 15.01 15.69 -39.83
C LEU A 5 15.52 16.49 -38.61
N PHE A 6 16.63 17.21 -38.76
CA PHE A 6 17.15 18.08 -37.71
C PHE A 6 16.15 19.19 -37.35
N THR A 7 15.58 19.88 -38.35
CA THR A 7 14.60 20.94 -38.13
C THR A 7 13.34 20.42 -37.42
N THR A 8 12.84 19.23 -37.78
CA THR A 8 11.69 18.61 -37.11
C THR A 8 11.98 18.21 -35.65
N ILE A 9 13.20 17.72 -35.37
CA ILE A 9 13.64 17.39 -34.00
C ILE A 9 13.75 18.68 -33.17
N THR A 10 14.34 19.74 -33.72
CA THR A 10 14.48 21.03 -33.03
C THR A 10 13.11 21.68 -32.76
N LEU A 11 12.18 21.65 -33.72
CA LEU A 11 10.81 22.15 -33.50
C LEU A 11 10.06 21.33 -32.44
N SER A 12 10.24 20.01 -32.42
CA SER A 12 9.63 19.15 -31.39
C SER A 12 10.17 19.47 -29.99
N ILE A 13 11.49 19.71 -29.86
CA ILE A 13 12.12 20.08 -28.59
C ILE A 13 11.64 21.47 -28.13
N ILE A 14 11.51 22.43 -29.05
CA ILE A 14 10.99 23.76 -28.75
C ILE A 14 9.51 23.68 -28.31
N ALA A 15 8.68 22.88 -28.99
CA ALA A 15 7.28 22.66 -28.59
C ALA A 15 7.16 22.04 -27.19
N ILE A 16 8.05 21.10 -26.84
CA ILE A 16 8.12 20.50 -25.50
C ILE A 16 8.53 21.55 -24.45
N LEU A 17 9.47 22.43 -24.77
CA LEU A 17 9.92 23.50 -23.88
C LEU A 17 8.84 24.56 -23.63
N PHE A 18 7.99 24.88 -24.63
CA PHE A 18 6.90 25.84 -24.48
C PHE A 18 5.66 25.30 -23.74
N CYS A 19 5.48 23.98 -23.64
CA CYS A 19 4.40 23.39 -22.83
C CYS A 19 4.62 23.46 -21.31
N SER A 20 5.78 23.92 -20.84
CA SER A 20 6.15 23.92 -19.41
C SER A 20 5.51 25.03 -18.57
N ASN A 21 4.79 25.99 -19.19
CA ASN A 21 4.18 27.13 -18.50
C ASN A 21 2.64 27.05 -18.41
N ILE A 22 2.07 25.85 -18.36
CA ILE A 22 0.69 25.72 -17.87
C ILE A 22 0.75 26.00 -16.37
N ASN A 23 0.18 27.12 -15.93
CA ASN A 23 -0.12 27.38 -14.52
C ASN A 23 -1.03 26.26 -14.01
N ALA A 24 -0.42 25.17 -13.55
CA ALA A 24 -1.10 24.10 -12.86
C ALA A 24 -1.77 24.72 -11.62
N GLN A 25 -2.98 24.25 -11.30
CA GLN A 25 -3.68 24.64 -10.07
C GLN A 25 -2.71 24.64 -8.89
N VAL A 26 -2.68 25.72 -8.10
CA VAL A 26 -1.85 25.82 -6.90
C VAL A 26 -2.26 24.69 -5.96
N LYS A 27 -1.48 23.61 -5.96
CA LYS A 27 -1.70 22.46 -5.08
C LYS A 27 -1.29 22.86 -3.68
N GLN A 28 -2.26 22.94 -2.77
CA GLN A 28 -1.96 23.07 -1.35
C GLN A 28 -1.54 21.70 -0.83
N THR A 29 -0.25 21.54 -0.53
CA THR A 29 0.30 20.31 0.03
C THR A 29 0.69 20.56 1.49
N GLU A 30 0.19 19.71 2.38
CA GLU A 30 0.59 19.68 3.78
C GLU A 30 1.56 18.51 4.01
N ASP A 31 2.72 18.79 4.62
CA ASP A 31 3.71 17.78 4.97
C ASP A 31 3.53 17.32 6.43
N VAL A 32 3.51 16.01 6.65
CA VAL A 32 3.33 15.41 7.99
C VAL A 32 4.23 14.20 8.18
N ASN A 33 4.54 13.85 9.44
CA ASN A 33 5.41 12.73 9.78
C ASN A 33 4.68 11.64 10.56
N GLN A 34 4.92 10.36 10.24
CA GLN A 34 4.24 9.24 10.90
C GLN A 34 5.15 8.04 11.14
N ILE A 35 4.76 7.16 12.05
CA ILE A 35 5.35 5.83 12.23
C ILE A 35 4.30 4.79 11.89
N TRP A 36 4.67 3.84 11.04
CA TRP A 36 3.81 2.75 10.60
C TRP A 36 4.42 1.43 11.01
N THR A 37 3.76 0.75 11.94
CA THR A 37 4.16 -0.59 12.37
C THR A 37 3.13 -1.61 11.92
N GLY A 38 3.58 -2.85 11.74
CA GLY A 38 2.69 -3.91 11.32
C GLY A 38 3.26 -5.30 11.45
N TYR A 39 2.35 -6.24 11.66
CA TYR A 39 2.61 -7.66 11.70
C TYR A 39 1.81 -8.33 10.58
N PHE A 40 2.47 -9.17 9.79
CA PHE A 40 1.87 -9.89 8.67
C PHE A 40 2.14 -11.37 8.85
N ASN A 41 1.10 -12.17 8.81
CA ASN A 41 1.17 -13.61 8.76
C ASN A 41 0.54 -14.12 7.46
N GLN A 42 1.26 -14.97 6.77
CA GLN A 42 0.74 -15.74 5.67
C GLN A 42 1.07 -17.20 5.93
N THR A 43 0.03 -18.02 6.07
CA THR A 43 0.20 -19.45 6.37
C THR A 43 -0.39 -20.27 5.25
N ARG A 44 0.40 -21.17 4.65
CA ARG A 44 -0.07 -22.13 3.65
C ARG A 44 -0.36 -23.46 4.33
N PHE A 45 -1.60 -23.94 4.24
CA PHE A 45 -2.04 -25.19 4.87
C PHE A 45 -1.93 -26.38 3.91
N THR A 46 -2.29 -26.17 2.64
CA THR A 46 -2.25 -27.20 1.59
C THR A 46 -1.65 -26.63 0.30
N ASN A 47 -1.51 -27.44 -0.74
CA ASN A 47 -1.09 -26.95 -2.05
C ASN A 47 -2.05 -25.90 -2.63
N LYS A 48 -3.31 -25.87 -2.18
CA LYS A 48 -4.35 -24.97 -2.70
C LYS A 48 -4.86 -23.95 -1.68
N LEU A 49 -4.76 -24.20 -0.37
CA LEU A 49 -5.36 -23.36 0.65
C LEU A 49 -4.34 -22.80 1.64
N GLY A 50 -4.59 -21.58 2.08
CA GLY A 50 -3.88 -20.91 3.15
C GLY A 50 -4.68 -19.73 3.70
N MET A 51 -4.07 -18.99 4.61
CA MET A 51 -4.64 -17.77 5.18
C MET A 51 -3.66 -16.60 5.08
N TRP A 52 -4.24 -15.41 5.16
CA TRP A 52 -3.56 -14.14 5.33
C TRP A 52 -4.13 -13.46 6.57
N ALA A 53 -3.27 -12.94 7.43
CA ALA A 53 -3.64 -12.11 8.56
C ALA A 53 -2.66 -10.94 8.66
N ASP A 54 -3.15 -9.73 8.92
CA ASP A 54 -2.27 -8.63 9.26
C ASP A 54 -2.88 -7.64 10.26
N LEU A 55 -1.99 -7.05 11.03
CA LEU A 55 -2.27 -6.05 12.06
C LEU A 55 -1.40 -4.84 11.74
N HIS A 56 -1.99 -3.66 11.63
CA HIS A 56 -1.23 -2.42 11.43
C HIS A 56 -1.62 -1.41 12.48
N LEU A 57 -0.62 -0.63 12.89
CA LEU A 57 -0.80 0.52 13.75
C LEU A 57 -0.03 1.70 13.16
N ARG A 58 -0.69 2.85 13.14
CA ARG A 58 -0.14 4.09 12.59
C ARG A 58 -0.24 5.17 13.65
N THR A 59 0.81 5.98 13.75
CA THR A 59 0.81 7.13 14.65
C THR A 59 0.25 8.39 13.98
N LYS A 60 -0.07 9.40 14.80
CA LYS A 60 -0.43 10.75 14.36
C LYS A 60 0.80 11.51 13.84
N GLU A 61 0.54 12.74 13.43
CA GLU A 61 1.34 13.56 12.51
C GLU A 61 2.62 14.19 13.13
N ASP A 62 2.80 13.98 14.44
CA ASP A 62 4.01 14.26 15.22
C ASP A 62 4.61 12.98 15.83
N PHE A 63 4.90 11.98 14.99
CA PHE A 63 5.47 10.70 15.42
C PHE A 63 4.66 10.02 16.56
N ALA A 64 5.31 9.55 17.63
CA ALA A 64 4.76 8.62 18.62
C ALA A 64 3.78 9.24 19.63
N THR A 65 3.24 10.43 19.37
CA THR A 65 2.34 11.13 20.31
C THR A 65 0.99 10.44 20.50
N ASN A 66 0.38 9.93 19.43
CA ASN A 66 -0.95 9.30 19.46
C ASN A 66 -1.14 8.33 18.28
N PHE A 67 -2.18 7.48 18.32
CA PHE A 67 -2.55 6.64 17.18
C PHE A 67 -3.50 7.35 16.22
N SER A 68 -3.29 7.16 14.92
CA SER A 68 -4.14 7.68 13.85
C SER A 68 -5.05 6.60 13.26
N THR A 69 -4.53 5.39 13.06
CA THR A 69 -5.30 4.29 12.46
C THR A 69 -4.83 2.93 12.95
N GLY A 70 -5.78 2.08 13.36
CA GLY A 70 -5.59 0.65 13.57
C GLY A 70 -6.24 -0.14 12.45
N ILE A 71 -5.58 -1.19 11.96
CA ILE A 71 -6.10 -2.07 10.91
C ILE A 71 -5.92 -3.51 11.34
N VAL A 72 -6.99 -4.29 11.23
CA VAL A 72 -6.97 -5.75 11.37
C VAL A 72 -7.54 -6.34 10.09
N ARG A 73 -6.80 -7.27 9.47
CA ARG A 73 -7.23 -7.95 8.26
C ARG A 73 -7.06 -9.45 8.40
N LEU A 74 -8.06 -10.18 7.91
CA LEU A 74 -8.04 -11.63 7.78
C LEU A 74 -8.52 -12.00 6.38
N GLY A 75 -7.97 -13.07 5.81
CA GLY A 75 -8.38 -13.55 4.49
C GLY A 75 -8.02 -15.00 4.23
N LEU A 76 -8.86 -15.65 3.41
CA LEU A 76 -8.64 -16.99 2.88
C LEU A 76 -7.88 -16.87 1.56
N THR A 77 -6.77 -17.58 1.43
CA THR A 77 -5.91 -17.57 0.24
C THR A 77 -6.03 -18.89 -0.52
N TYR A 78 -6.42 -18.79 -1.79
CA TYR A 78 -6.38 -19.88 -2.75
C TYR A 78 -5.12 -19.76 -3.63
N TYR A 79 -4.27 -20.79 -3.60
CA TYR A 79 -3.07 -20.88 -4.43
C TYR A 79 -3.44 -21.48 -5.79
N ILE A 80 -3.42 -20.65 -6.83
CA ILE A 80 -3.64 -21.10 -8.21
C ILE A 80 -2.46 -22.01 -8.60
N ASN A 81 -1.25 -21.53 -8.34
CA ASN A 81 0.02 -22.24 -8.44
C ASN A 81 0.99 -21.70 -7.36
N ASP A 82 2.27 -22.09 -7.41
CA ASP A 82 3.25 -21.68 -6.39
C ASP A 82 3.69 -20.21 -6.47
N VAL A 83 3.40 -19.52 -7.58
CA VAL A 83 3.78 -18.11 -7.78
C VAL A 83 2.58 -17.17 -7.82
N THR A 84 1.36 -17.67 -8.02
CA THR A 84 0.13 -16.88 -8.17
C THR A 84 -0.93 -17.37 -7.20
N LYS A 85 -1.55 -16.43 -6.50
CA LYS A 85 -2.60 -16.71 -5.53
C LYS A 85 -3.67 -15.64 -5.55
N PHE A 86 -4.85 -16.05 -5.13
CA PHE A 86 -6.00 -15.20 -4.94
C PHE A 86 -6.39 -15.21 -3.46
N THR A 87 -6.74 -14.06 -2.90
CA THR A 87 -7.12 -13.93 -1.49
C THR A 87 -8.43 -13.16 -1.39
N LEU A 88 -9.40 -13.75 -0.69
CA LEU A 88 -10.63 -13.09 -0.28
C LEU A 88 -10.54 -12.79 1.20
N GLY A 89 -10.84 -11.57 1.61
CA GLY A 89 -10.70 -11.20 3.00
C GLY A 89 -11.59 -10.06 3.43
N TYR A 90 -11.44 -9.75 4.71
CA TYR A 90 -12.15 -8.71 5.40
C TYR A 90 -11.17 -7.87 6.21
N ALA A 91 -11.36 -6.56 6.16
CA ALA A 91 -10.63 -5.60 6.98
C ALA A 91 -11.58 -4.89 7.93
N TYR A 92 -11.17 -4.79 9.19
CA TYR A 92 -11.70 -3.81 10.11
C TYR A 92 -10.65 -2.72 10.29
N VAL A 93 -11.05 -1.48 10.02
CA VAL A 93 -10.20 -0.30 10.17
C VAL A 93 -10.84 0.63 11.17
N ASN A 94 -10.10 0.96 12.22
CA ASN A 94 -10.52 1.97 13.19
C ASN A 94 -9.69 3.23 12.98
N HIS A 95 -10.35 4.31 12.59
CA HIS A 95 -9.73 5.64 12.58
C HIS A 95 -9.89 6.24 13.97
N PHE A 96 -8.77 6.47 14.66
CA PHE A 96 -8.79 7.06 16.00
C PHE A 96 -9.19 8.54 15.94
N PRO A 97 -9.64 9.13 17.07
CA PRO A 97 -10.11 10.51 17.11
C PRO A 97 -9.14 11.49 16.46
N ALA A 98 -9.63 12.24 15.47
CA ALA A 98 -8.88 13.29 14.77
C ALA A 98 -9.12 14.66 15.45
N ASP A 99 -8.35 15.67 15.10
CA ASP A 99 -8.45 16.99 15.76
C ASP A 99 -9.80 17.66 15.49
N ALA A 100 -10.42 17.35 14.36
CA ALA A 100 -11.79 17.76 14.02
C ALA A 100 -12.88 17.00 14.81
N HIS A 101 -12.58 15.82 15.37
CA HIS A 101 -13.53 14.96 16.07
C HIS A 101 -12.86 14.26 17.26
N LYS A 102 -12.58 15.04 18.31
CA LYS A 102 -11.63 14.67 19.38
C LYS A 102 -12.06 13.52 20.28
N LYS A 103 -13.35 13.15 20.29
CA LYS A 103 -13.90 12.17 21.25
C LYS A 103 -14.45 10.90 20.62
N ILE A 104 -14.34 10.71 19.30
CA ILE A 104 -14.92 9.54 18.63
C ILE A 104 -13.99 8.86 17.63
N SER A 105 -13.92 7.54 17.69
CA SER A 105 -13.30 6.74 16.64
C SER A 105 -14.31 6.40 15.55
N GLN A 106 -13.85 6.39 14.32
CA GLN A 106 -14.69 6.09 13.16
C GLN A 106 -14.34 4.69 12.62
N PRO A 107 -15.21 3.69 12.86
CA PRO A 107 -14.98 2.36 12.34
C PRO A 107 -15.31 2.29 10.84
N GLU A 108 -14.59 1.43 10.15
CA GLU A 108 -14.72 1.19 8.73
C GLU A 108 -14.54 -0.30 8.42
N HIS A 109 -15.51 -0.86 7.69
CA HIS A 109 -15.50 -2.25 7.28
C HIS A 109 -15.08 -2.33 5.81
N ARG A 110 -14.17 -3.24 5.47
CA ARG A 110 -13.72 -3.42 4.08
C ARG A 110 -13.62 -4.88 3.67
N PRO A 111 -14.64 -5.47 3.04
CA PRO A 111 -14.44 -6.63 2.19
C PRO A 111 -13.38 -6.31 1.11
N TRP A 112 -12.49 -7.26 0.84
CA TRP A 112 -11.46 -7.08 -0.18
C TRP A 112 -11.13 -8.38 -0.89
N GLN A 113 -10.76 -8.24 -2.16
CA GLN A 113 -10.29 -9.34 -3.01
C GLN A 113 -8.95 -8.95 -3.60
N GLN A 114 -7.99 -9.88 -3.62
CA GLN A 114 -6.65 -9.63 -4.12
C GLN A 114 -6.15 -10.78 -4.98
N ILE A 115 -5.61 -10.46 -6.15
CA ILE A 115 -4.73 -11.37 -6.90
C ILE A 115 -3.29 -10.90 -6.72
N GLN A 116 -2.40 -11.83 -6.34
CA GLN A 116 -0.98 -11.56 -6.14
C GLN A 116 -0.16 -12.60 -6.89
N TRP A 117 0.90 -12.15 -7.57
CA TRP A 117 1.85 -13.03 -8.22
C TRP A 117 3.30 -12.60 -7.98
N HIS A 118 4.19 -13.58 -8.10
CA HIS A 118 5.63 -13.42 -7.92
C HIS A 118 6.37 -13.76 -9.21
N THR A 119 7.42 -13.00 -9.51
CA THR A 119 8.33 -13.24 -10.63
C THR A 119 9.76 -13.22 -10.11
N LYS A 120 10.55 -14.21 -10.49
CA LYS A 120 11.96 -14.32 -10.10
C LYS A 120 12.84 -13.89 -11.28
N TYR A 121 13.78 -12.98 -11.02
CA TYR A 121 14.80 -12.56 -11.98
C TYR A 121 16.17 -12.91 -11.39
N GLY A 122 16.61 -14.15 -11.66
CA GLY A 122 17.77 -14.73 -10.99
C GLY A 122 17.55 -14.78 -9.48
N LYS A 123 18.34 -14.00 -8.73
CA LYS A 123 18.25 -13.90 -7.26
C LYS A 123 17.27 -12.83 -6.77
N LYS A 124 16.83 -11.93 -7.66
CA LYS A 124 15.90 -10.85 -7.35
C LYS A 124 14.47 -11.37 -7.43
N ARG A 125 13.58 -10.83 -6.60
CA ARG A 125 12.16 -11.21 -6.60
C ARG A 125 11.30 -9.98 -6.77
N MET A 126 10.39 -10.04 -7.73
CA MET A 126 9.33 -9.07 -7.92
C MET A 126 8.01 -9.68 -7.46
N MET A 127 7.21 -8.92 -6.72
CA MET A 127 5.86 -9.28 -6.33
C MET A 127 4.94 -8.17 -6.81
N GLN A 128 3.81 -8.54 -7.39
CA GLN A 128 2.79 -7.58 -7.82
C GLN A 128 1.43 -8.03 -7.30
N TRP A 129 0.54 -7.07 -7.06
CA TRP A 129 -0.85 -7.37 -6.77
C TRP A 129 -1.81 -6.35 -7.33
N PHE A 130 -3.03 -6.82 -7.60
CA PHE A 130 -4.22 -5.98 -7.69
C PHE A 130 -5.12 -6.30 -6.51
N ARG A 131 -5.62 -5.27 -5.83
CA ARG A 131 -6.59 -5.41 -4.74
C ARG A 131 -7.80 -4.52 -5.00
N LEU A 132 -8.98 -5.12 -4.97
CA LEU A 132 -10.25 -4.42 -4.91
C LEU A 132 -10.74 -4.40 -3.47
N GLU A 133 -11.24 -3.24 -3.04
CA GLU A 133 -11.81 -3.06 -1.70
C GLU A 133 -13.15 -2.34 -1.78
N GLU A 134 -14.08 -2.81 -0.97
CA GLU A 134 -15.39 -2.21 -0.74
C GLU A 134 -15.35 -1.48 0.58
N ARG A 135 -15.39 -0.15 0.60
CA ARG A 135 -15.14 0.62 1.81
C ARG A 135 -16.44 1.13 2.42
N TYR A 136 -16.82 0.60 3.58
CA TYR A 136 -17.98 1.05 4.35
C TYR A 136 -17.54 1.79 5.60
N ARG A 137 -17.46 3.13 5.50
CA ARG A 137 -16.99 3.99 6.59
C ARG A 137 -18.18 4.61 7.33
N ARG A 138 -18.26 4.46 8.65
CA ARG A 138 -19.35 5.07 9.43
C ARG A 138 -19.34 6.59 9.28
N LYS A 139 -20.51 7.20 9.19
CA LYS A 139 -20.63 8.67 9.15
C LYS A 139 -20.51 9.23 10.58
N ILE A 140 -19.90 10.40 10.73
CA ILE A 140 -19.81 11.12 12.01
C ILE A 140 -20.94 12.15 12.02
N LEU A 141 -21.71 12.20 13.11
CA LEU A 141 -22.78 13.19 13.29
C LEU A 141 -22.25 14.43 13.99
N ASN A 142 -21.53 14.23 15.10
CA ASN A 142 -20.86 15.27 15.87
C ASN A 142 -19.66 14.68 16.61
N ASP A 143 -18.97 15.50 17.40
CA ASP A 143 -17.71 15.14 18.08
C ASP A 143 -17.80 13.93 19.02
N SER A 144 -19.00 13.52 19.42
CA SER A 144 -19.23 12.42 20.36
C SER A 144 -20.17 11.33 19.82
N THR A 145 -20.75 11.47 18.62
CA THR A 145 -21.73 10.51 18.10
C THR A 145 -21.53 10.16 16.61
N LEU A 146 -21.71 8.88 16.28
CA LEU A 146 -21.78 8.40 14.90
C LEU A 146 -23.19 8.64 14.36
N ALA A 147 -23.26 9.11 13.11
CA ALA A 147 -24.53 9.17 12.40
C ALA A 147 -24.99 7.77 11.98
N ASN A 148 -26.28 7.66 11.65
CA ASN A 148 -26.82 6.44 11.05
C ASN A 148 -26.28 6.23 9.63
N GLY A 149 -25.97 4.97 9.31
CA GLY A 149 -25.44 4.55 8.01
C GLY A 149 -23.93 4.73 7.83
N SER A 150 -23.47 4.39 6.62
CA SER A 150 -22.07 4.43 6.20
C SER A 150 -21.93 5.16 4.87
N SER A 151 -20.81 5.81 4.63
CA SER A 151 -20.37 6.15 3.29
C SER A 151 -19.74 4.92 2.64
N PHE A 152 -20.05 4.70 1.37
CA PHE A 152 -19.55 3.59 0.60
C PHE A 152 -18.62 4.09 -0.50
N ASN A 153 -17.46 3.46 -0.70
CA ASN A 153 -16.70 3.66 -1.94
C ASN A 153 -15.90 2.45 -2.37
N TRP A 154 -15.69 2.30 -3.68
CA TRP A 154 -14.75 1.31 -4.20
C TRP A 154 -13.34 1.87 -4.20
N LYS A 155 -12.36 1.01 -3.94
CA LYS A 155 -10.94 1.33 -4.04
C LYS A 155 -10.20 0.20 -4.76
N LEU A 156 -9.53 0.55 -5.85
CA LEU A 156 -8.59 -0.33 -6.54
C LEU A 156 -7.16 0.04 -6.13
N ARG A 157 -6.33 -0.97 -5.90
CA ARG A 157 -4.92 -0.79 -5.62
C ARG A 157 -4.10 -1.64 -6.56
N TYR A 158 -3.03 -1.06 -7.08
CA TYR A 158 -2.01 -1.78 -7.81
C TYR A 158 -0.67 -1.61 -7.11
N ASN A 159 0.06 -2.69 -6.94
CA ASN A 159 1.36 -2.68 -6.30
C ASN A 159 2.42 -3.37 -7.13
N ILE A 160 3.61 -2.80 -7.08
CA ILE A 160 4.85 -3.42 -7.48
C ILE A 160 5.84 -3.38 -6.32
N TRP A 161 6.38 -4.54 -5.99
CA TRP A 161 7.34 -4.75 -4.92
C TRP A 161 8.56 -5.44 -5.48
N TYR A 162 9.74 -4.92 -5.19
CA TYR A 162 11.01 -5.44 -5.68
C TYR A 162 12.00 -5.68 -4.56
N ASP A 163 12.54 -6.89 -4.51
CA ASP A 163 13.37 -7.44 -3.45
C ASP A 163 14.73 -7.79 -4.05
N ILE A 164 15.73 -6.97 -3.73
CA ILE A 164 17.10 -7.03 -4.25
C ILE A 164 18.01 -7.56 -3.15
N PRO A 165 18.43 -8.84 -3.18
CA PRO A 165 19.34 -9.35 -2.18
C PRO A 165 20.70 -8.66 -2.28
N LEU A 166 21.24 -8.24 -1.14
CA LEU A 166 22.58 -7.62 -1.05
C LEU A 166 23.68 -8.67 -0.97
N THR A 167 23.32 -9.96 -0.91
CA THR A 167 24.27 -11.07 -0.85
C THR A 167 24.28 -11.87 -2.15
N LYS A 168 25.43 -12.44 -2.48
CA LYS A 168 25.55 -13.38 -3.61
C LYS A 168 24.73 -14.66 -3.38
N LYS A 169 24.34 -15.00 -2.15
CA LYS A 169 23.52 -16.19 -1.85
C LYS A 169 22.03 -15.99 -2.15
N GLY A 170 21.60 -14.75 -2.43
CA GLY A 170 20.19 -14.43 -2.69
C GLY A 170 19.44 -14.10 -1.40
N ILE A 171 18.13 -14.34 -1.40
CA ILE A 171 17.25 -14.14 -0.23
C ILE A 171 17.32 -15.41 0.63
N VAL A 172 18.22 -15.44 1.59
CA VAL A 172 18.47 -16.56 2.51
C VAL A 172 18.47 -16.08 3.97
N PRO A 173 18.32 -16.97 4.97
CA PRO A 173 18.41 -16.58 6.37
C PRO A 173 19.69 -15.80 6.69
N LYS A 174 19.56 -14.83 7.60
CA LYS A 174 20.61 -13.90 8.04
C LYS A 174 21.19 -13.02 6.92
N ALA A 175 20.43 -12.80 5.84
CA ALA A 175 20.83 -11.93 4.74
C ALA A 175 19.99 -10.66 4.66
N TRP A 176 20.63 -9.59 4.21
CA TRP A 176 20.00 -8.32 3.90
C TRP A 176 19.52 -8.27 2.45
N SER A 177 18.42 -7.58 2.23
CA SER A 177 17.92 -7.20 0.90
C SER A 177 17.52 -5.73 0.93
N PHE A 178 17.76 -5.03 -0.17
CA PHE A 178 17.15 -3.73 -0.42
C PHE A 178 15.78 -3.94 -1.06
N VAL A 179 14.84 -3.11 -0.67
CA VAL A 179 13.44 -3.24 -1.05
C VAL A 179 12.91 -1.93 -1.59
N LEU A 180 12.25 -2.01 -2.73
CA LEU A 180 11.45 -0.94 -3.31
C LEU A 180 10.00 -1.38 -3.44
N ASN A 181 9.08 -0.46 -3.18
CA ASN A 181 7.66 -0.71 -3.28
C ASN A 181 6.95 0.54 -3.75
N ASP A 182 6.10 0.40 -4.76
CA ASP A 182 5.19 1.45 -5.20
C ASP A 182 3.76 0.89 -5.21
N GLU A 183 2.83 1.56 -4.54
CA GLU A 183 1.42 1.20 -4.50
C GLU A 183 0.53 2.39 -4.88
N LEU A 184 -0.14 2.29 -6.03
CA LEU A 184 -1.12 3.26 -6.50
C LEU A 184 -2.53 2.88 -6.05
N HIS A 185 -3.28 3.84 -5.51
CA HIS A 185 -4.65 3.66 -5.04
C HIS A 185 -5.59 4.59 -5.80
N ILE A 186 -6.69 4.04 -6.27
CA ILE A 186 -7.70 4.74 -7.06
C ILE A 186 -9.07 4.52 -6.41
N ASN A 187 -9.78 5.60 -6.10
CA ASN A 187 -11.17 5.53 -5.67
C ASN A 187 -12.11 5.61 -6.88
N PHE A 188 -13.25 4.92 -6.81
CA PHE A 188 -14.32 5.05 -7.80
C PHE A 188 -15.69 4.72 -7.21
N GLY A 189 -16.74 5.00 -7.99
CA GLY A 189 -18.14 4.88 -7.60
C GLY A 189 -18.86 6.24 -7.58
N LYS A 190 -20.19 6.22 -7.45
CA LYS A 190 -21.06 7.40 -7.64
C LYS A 190 -20.74 8.58 -6.72
N GLN A 191 -20.21 8.30 -5.53
CA GLN A 191 -19.83 9.28 -4.52
C GLN A 191 -18.47 9.96 -4.75
N ILE A 192 -17.67 9.47 -5.70
CA ILE A 192 -16.35 10.03 -6.00
C ILE A 192 -16.52 11.06 -7.11
N VAL A 193 -16.27 12.33 -6.76
CA VAL A 193 -16.41 13.47 -7.68
C VAL A 193 -15.05 13.97 -8.13
N ASN A 194 -14.16 14.29 -7.18
CA ASN A 194 -12.88 14.95 -7.48
C ASN A 194 -11.63 14.12 -7.14
N ASN A 195 -11.73 13.11 -6.27
CA ASN A 195 -10.60 12.40 -5.69
C ASN A 195 -10.45 10.95 -6.21
N TYR A 196 -10.48 10.80 -7.53
CA TYR A 196 -10.26 9.50 -8.19
C TYR A 196 -8.86 8.96 -7.90
N PHE A 197 -7.83 9.80 -7.98
CA PHE A 197 -6.53 9.48 -7.40
C PHE A 197 -6.69 9.59 -5.87
N ASP A 198 -6.53 8.47 -5.16
CA ASP A 198 -6.65 8.44 -3.70
C ASP A 198 -5.29 8.74 -3.07
N GLN A 199 -4.30 7.91 -3.42
CA GLN A 199 -2.94 8.06 -2.94
C GLN A 199 -1.95 7.19 -3.71
N ASN A 200 -0.69 7.63 -3.69
CA ASN A 200 0.46 6.81 -4.05
C ASN A 200 1.30 6.54 -2.80
N ARG A 201 1.82 5.32 -2.66
CA ARG A 201 2.73 4.92 -1.57
C ARG A 201 4.03 4.39 -2.13
N PHE A 202 5.08 5.18 -1.99
CA PHE A 202 6.42 4.77 -2.33
C PHE A 202 7.19 4.38 -1.06
N PHE A 203 7.79 3.20 -1.02
CA PHE A 203 8.65 2.76 0.07
C PHE A 203 10.00 2.31 -0.46
N ALA A 204 11.04 2.75 0.24
CA ALA A 204 12.41 2.33 0.03
C ALA A 204 13.04 1.98 1.38
N GLY A 205 13.66 0.81 1.47
CA GLY A 205 14.21 0.37 2.74
C GLY A 205 14.93 -0.97 2.66
N PHE A 206 15.14 -1.54 3.84
CA PHE A 206 15.85 -2.80 4.00
C PHE A 206 14.90 -3.88 4.50
N LYS A 207 15.20 -5.11 4.09
CA LYS A 207 14.62 -6.33 4.62
C LYS A 207 15.74 -7.19 5.18
N TYR A 208 15.61 -7.57 6.44
CA TYR A 208 16.46 -8.57 7.06
C TYR A 208 15.72 -9.90 7.15
N GLN A 209 16.24 -10.93 6.49
CA GLN A 209 15.66 -12.27 6.51
C GLN A 209 16.13 -12.99 7.80
N LEU A 210 15.27 -13.10 8.80
CA LEU A 210 15.61 -13.69 10.11
C LEU A 210 15.73 -15.22 10.03
N SER A 211 14.82 -15.86 9.31
CA SER A 211 14.76 -17.30 9.06
C SER A 211 14.13 -17.56 7.70
N ASP A 212 13.89 -18.82 7.31
CA ASP A 212 13.16 -19.13 6.06
C ASP A 212 11.71 -18.63 6.07
N HIS A 213 11.16 -18.40 7.27
CA HIS A 213 9.78 -18.01 7.48
C HIS A 213 9.63 -16.55 7.88
N ASN A 214 10.60 -15.97 8.60
CA ASN A 214 10.47 -14.66 9.21
C ASN A 214 11.38 -13.62 8.53
N ASN A 215 10.86 -12.42 8.29
CA ASN A 215 11.65 -11.27 7.88
C ASN A 215 11.16 -9.98 8.53
N LEU A 216 12.09 -9.09 8.82
CA LEU A 216 11.82 -7.73 9.30
C LEU A 216 12.09 -6.76 8.17
N GLN A 217 11.20 -5.81 7.96
CA GLN A 217 11.32 -4.76 6.94
C GLN A 217 11.24 -3.41 7.61
N PHE A 218 12.18 -2.53 7.28
CA PHE A 218 12.16 -1.17 7.80
C PHE A 218 12.75 -0.18 6.80
N GLY A 219 12.33 1.08 6.89
CA GLY A 219 12.83 2.13 6.02
C GLY A 219 11.86 3.31 5.92
N TYR A 220 12.03 4.09 4.87
CA TYR A 220 11.25 5.29 4.60
C TYR A 220 10.11 4.98 3.63
N MET A 221 8.94 5.53 3.92
CA MET A 221 7.77 5.46 3.07
C MET A 221 7.19 6.86 2.88
N ASN A 222 7.06 7.27 1.63
CA ASN A 222 6.30 8.43 1.23
C ASN A 222 4.87 8.03 0.90
N VAL A 223 3.87 8.74 1.44
CA VAL A 223 2.47 8.59 1.06
C VAL A 223 1.91 9.92 0.59
N PHE A 224 1.73 10.05 -0.72
CA PHE A 224 1.13 11.22 -1.34
C PHE A 224 -0.38 11.00 -1.49
N VAL A 225 -1.19 11.78 -0.79
CA VAL A 225 -2.64 11.62 -0.69
C VAL A 225 -3.36 12.81 -1.30
N GLN A 226 -4.39 12.57 -2.12
CA GLN A 226 -5.32 13.60 -2.54
C GLN A 226 -6.57 13.55 -1.65
N THR A 227 -6.92 14.70 -1.07
CA THR A 227 -8.11 14.80 -0.21
C THR A 227 -9.39 14.84 -1.05
N ALA A 228 -10.55 14.65 -0.40
CA ALA A 228 -11.85 14.70 -1.07
C ALA A 228 -12.15 16.04 -1.77
N ALA A 229 -11.52 17.13 -1.34
CA ALA A 229 -11.65 18.44 -1.98
C ALA A 229 -11.06 18.49 -3.41
N GLY A 230 -10.16 17.55 -3.75
CA GLY A 230 -9.56 17.44 -5.08
C GLY A 230 -8.37 18.38 -5.33
N ASN A 231 -8.33 19.54 -4.69
CA ASN A 231 -7.26 20.55 -4.84
C ASN A 231 -6.25 20.58 -3.66
N LYS A 232 -6.53 19.85 -2.58
CA LYS A 232 -5.65 19.72 -1.41
C LYS A 232 -5.02 18.34 -1.35
N TYR A 233 -3.73 18.32 -1.06
CA TYR A 233 -2.90 17.13 -0.99
C TYR A 233 -2.21 17.05 0.38
N ARG A 234 -1.85 15.83 0.77
CA ARG A 234 -1.05 15.57 1.97
C ARG A 234 0.13 14.71 1.59
N ASN A 235 1.30 15.06 2.09
CA ASN A 235 2.53 14.33 1.89
C ASN A 235 2.99 13.76 3.24
N ILE A 236 2.81 12.46 3.41
CA ILE A 236 3.15 11.78 4.67
C ILE A 236 4.51 11.13 4.53
N ASN A 237 5.45 11.59 5.35
CA ASN A 237 6.78 11.01 5.53
C ASN A 237 6.72 9.99 6.67
N ALA A 238 6.71 8.71 6.34
CA ALA A 238 6.52 7.64 7.31
C ALA A 238 7.78 6.80 7.53
N ALA A 239 8.19 6.65 8.78
CA ALA A 239 9.10 5.59 9.20
C ALA A 239 8.30 4.28 9.29
N ARG A 240 8.66 3.28 8.50
CA ARG A 240 7.93 2.00 8.42
C ARG A 240 8.75 0.90 9.08
N VAL A 241 8.11 0.08 9.91
CA VAL A 241 8.70 -1.13 10.53
C VAL A 241 7.69 -2.27 10.53
N PHE A 242 7.84 -3.23 9.61
CA PHE A 242 6.91 -4.35 9.44
C PHE A 242 7.60 -5.70 9.67
N PHE A 243 6.95 -6.57 10.42
CA PHE A 243 7.37 -7.96 10.60
C PHE A 243 6.49 -8.88 9.75
N PHE A 244 7.13 -9.78 9.00
CA PHE A 244 6.46 -10.75 8.14
C PHE A 244 6.81 -12.17 8.55
N GLN A 245 5.80 -13.00 8.72
CA GLN A 245 5.89 -14.43 8.98
C GLN A 245 5.17 -15.22 7.88
N ASN A 246 5.91 -16.05 7.16
CA ASN A 246 5.42 -16.90 6.09
C ASN A 246 5.60 -18.38 6.47
N LEU A 247 4.53 -19.02 6.91
CA LEU A 247 4.54 -20.42 7.34
C LEU A 247 4.07 -21.34 6.21
N ASP A 248 4.73 -22.48 6.08
CA ASP A 248 4.31 -23.56 5.18
C ASP A 248 4.05 -24.82 6.01
N LEU A 249 2.77 -25.12 6.24
CA LEU A 249 2.29 -26.24 7.04
C LEU A 249 1.79 -27.40 6.17
N ARG A 250 2.11 -27.39 4.88
CA ARG A 250 1.75 -28.48 3.98
C ARG A 250 2.38 -29.78 4.49
N LYS A 251 1.61 -30.88 4.45
CA LYS A 251 2.17 -32.21 4.66
C LYS A 251 3.29 -32.43 3.64
N LYS A 252 4.50 -32.70 4.13
CA LYS A 252 5.60 -33.15 3.27
C LYS A 252 5.15 -34.48 2.66
N LYS A 253 5.22 -34.62 1.33
CA LYS A 253 5.13 -35.95 0.72
C LYS A 253 6.33 -36.72 1.25
N THR A 254 6.09 -37.72 2.08
CA THR A 254 7.08 -38.78 2.30
C THR A 254 7.29 -39.41 0.93
N LEU A 255 8.50 -39.27 0.40
CA LEU A 255 8.94 -39.98 -0.81
C LEU A 255 9.11 -41.46 -0.48
#